data_AF-A0A2V4SXE9-F1
#
_entry.id   AF-A0A2V4SXE9-F1
#
_cell.length_a   1.000
_cell.length_b   1.000
_cell.length_c   1.000
_cell.angle_alpha   90.00
_cell.angle_beta   90.00
_cell.angle_gamma   90.00
#
_symmetry.space_group_name_H-M   'P 1'
#
loop_
_entity.id
_entity.type
_entity.pdbx_description
1 polymer ?
#
loop_
_entity_poly.entity_id
_entity_poly.type
_entity_poly.pdbx_seq_one_letter_code
_entity_poly.pdbx_strand_id
1 'polypeptide(L)'
;MQKPMSIELVNEYGQHAVCVKVGGQVALLDTPDVDGLIEELSKLRAHMQPAVPEQPLRSHQYVLEIDPCWYTERNPLFDGTVVFLRHTGLGWAGFAIPTESMHRLKAALSAHEAAAQCEAHAYAQALPN
;
A
#
# COMPACT_ATOMS: atom_id res chain seq x y z
N MET A 1 7.00 28.81 -11.33
CA MET A 1 7.62 28.25 -10.11
C MET A 1 8.23 26.91 -10.49
N GLN A 2 9.55 26.73 -10.39
CA GLN A 2 10.18 25.43 -10.66
C GLN A 2 9.81 24.46 -9.53
N LYS A 3 9.39 23.25 -9.89
CA LYS A 3 9.14 22.18 -8.92
C LYS A 3 10.50 21.87 -8.26
N PRO A 4 10.63 21.91 -6.92
CA PRO A 4 11.92 21.72 -6.25
C PRO A 4 12.50 20.30 -6.45
N MET A 5 11.66 19.37 -6.90
CA MET A 5 11.99 18.00 -7.22
C MET A 5 11.18 17.50 -8.42
N SER A 6 11.80 16.69 -9.27
CA SER A 6 11.12 15.89 -10.31
C SER A 6 11.63 14.46 -10.31
N ILE A 7 10.75 13.50 -10.57
CA ILE A 7 11.07 12.08 -10.72
C ILE A 7 10.45 11.64 -12.05
N GLU A 8 11.25 11.10 -12.95
CA GLU A 8 10.84 10.72 -14.30
C GLU A 8 11.38 9.32 -14.62
N LEU A 9 10.52 8.45 -15.17
CA LEU A 9 10.96 7.19 -15.75
C LEU A 9 11.68 7.50 -17.06
N VAL A 10 12.91 7.03 -17.20
CA VAL A 10 13.71 7.18 -18.41
C VAL A 10 14.12 5.79 -18.92
N ASN A 11 14.08 5.63 -20.24
CA ASN A 11 14.55 4.42 -20.89
C ASN A 11 15.88 4.75 -21.55
N GLU A 12 16.97 4.70 -20.79
CA GLU A 12 18.25 5.15 -21.34
C GLU A 12 18.84 4.14 -22.34
N TYR A 13 18.71 2.82 -22.14
CA TYR A 13 19.25 1.83 -23.08
C TYR A 13 18.51 0.47 -23.03
N GLY A 14 17.17 0.48 -22.88
CA GLY A 14 16.36 -0.73 -22.75
C GLY A 14 16.19 -1.23 -21.31
N GLN A 15 16.93 -0.65 -20.36
CA GLN A 15 16.69 -0.79 -18.93
C GLN A 15 15.88 0.41 -18.43
N HIS A 16 14.82 0.13 -17.69
CA HIS A 16 14.00 1.15 -17.04
C HIS A 16 14.80 1.74 -15.88
N ALA A 17 15.14 3.02 -15.97
CA ALA A 17 15.81 3.76 -14.92
C ALA A 17 14.94 4.95 -14.47
N VAL A 18 15.14 5.40 -13.24
CA VAL A 18 14.45 6.55 -12.68
C VAL A 18 15.42 7.71 -12.55
N CYS A 19 15.10 8.83 -13.20
CA CYS A 19 15.84 10.08 -13.07
C CYS A 19 15.21 10.94 -11.96
N VAL A 20 15.95 11.13 -10.87
CA VAL A 20 15.57 11.99 -9.74
C VAL A 20 16.37 13.28 -9.82
N LYS A 21 15.67 14.42 -9.89
CA LYS A 21 16.29 15.75 -9.89
C LYS A 21 15.89 16.50 -8.63
N VAL A 22 16.85 16.94 -7.83
CA VAL A 22 16.64 17.71 -6.58
C VAL A 22 17.67 18.83 -6.50
N GLY A 23 17.23 20.08 -6.39
CA GLY A 23 18.15 21.22 -6.17
C GLY A 23 19.28 21.36 -7.20
N GLY A 24 19.04 20.97 -8.45
CA GLY A 24 20.04 20.98 -9.53
C GLY A 24 20.96 19.76 -9.58
N GLN A 25 20.86 18.85 -8.61
CA GLN A 25 21.51 17.53 -8.65
C GLN A 25 20.62 16.52 -9.36
N VAL A 26 21.24 15.59 -10.09
CA VAL A 26 20.55 14.54 -10.84
C VAL A 26 21.14 13.20 -10.44
N ALA A 27 20.27 12.26 -10.07
CA ALA A 27 20.61 10.85 -9.85
C ALA A 27 19.82 9.99 -10.83
N LEU A 28 20.49 9.01 -11.42
CA LEU A 28 19.86 7.96 -12.23
C LEU A 28 19.91 6.68 -11.40
N LEU A 29 18.76 6.05 -11.19
CA LEU A 29 18.59 4.88 -10.34
C LEU A 29 18.07 3.73 -11.19
N ASP A 30 18.71 2.58 -11.12
CA ASP A 30 18.17 1.34 -11.69
C ASP A 30 17.10 0.71 -10.76
N THR A 31 16.58 -0.46 -11.12
CA THR A 31 15.54 -1.12 -10.31
C THR A 31 16.00 -1.44 -8.87
N PRO A 32 17.14 -2.11 -8.64
CA PRO A 32 17.68 -2.30 -7.29
C PRO A 32 17.88 -1.01 -6.49
N ASP A 33 18.39 0.05 -7.12
CA ASP A 33 18.58 1.35 -6.47
C ASP A 33 17.24 1.97 -6.04
N VAL A 34 16.21 1.86 -6.88
CA VAL A 34 14.85 2.32 -6.57
C VAL A 34 14.24 1.51 -5.42
N ASP A 35 14.39 0.18 -5.43
CA ASP A 35 13.90 -0.68 -4.36
C ASP A 35 14.52 -0.31 -3.00
N GLY A 36 15.86 -0.14 -2.97
CA GLY A 36 16.57 0.28 -1.77
C GLY A 36 16.18 1.69 -1.32
N LEU A 37 15.96 2.61 -2.27
CA LEU A 37 15.52 3.97 -1.94
C LEU A 37 14.11 3.98 -1.33
N ILE A 38 13.16 3.19 -1.85
CA ILE A 38 11.81 3.08 -1.29
C ILE A 38 11.88 2.54 0.15
N GLU A 39 12.70 1.52 0.39
CA GLU A 39 12.87 0.92 1.72
C GLU A 39 13.42 1.94 2.73
N GLU A 40 14.50 2.64 2.39
CA GLU A 40 15.12 3.63 3.28
C GLU A 40 14.21 4.85 3.48
N LEU A 41 13.56 5.34 2.43
CA LEU A 41 12.59 6.44 2.58
C LEU A 41 11.39 6.05 3.43
N SER A 42 10.93 4.80 3.37
CA SER A 42 9.87 4.30 4.24
C SER A 42 10.28 4.35 5.71
N LYS A 43 11.48 3.86 6.03
CA LYS A 43 12.05 3.92 7.39
C LYS A 43 12.19 5.36 7.87
N LEU A 44 12.75 6.24 7.05
CA LEU A 44 12.94 7.65 7.39
C LEU A 44 11.60 8.37 7.57
N ARG A 45 10.64 8.15 6.66
CA ARG A 45 9.31 8.77 6.70
C ARG A 45 8.57 8.47 8.00
N ALA A 46 8.71 7.26 8.54
CA ALA A 46 8.08 6.87 9.81
C ALA A 46 8.52 7.74 11.01
N HIS A 47 9.71 8.36 10.93
CA HIS A 47 10.27 9.19 12.00
C HIS A 47 10.11 10.70 11.74
N MET A 48 9.65 11.10 10.56
CA MET A 48 9.52 12.50 10.18
C MET A 48 8.25 13.16 10.71
N GLN A 49 8.33 14.47 10.91
CA GLN A 49 7.18 15.31 11.20
C GLN A 49 6.70 16.07 9.95
N PRO A 50 5.37 16.24 9.77
CA PRO A 50 4.31 15.70 10.62
C PRO A 50 4.19 14.17 10.52
N ALA A 51 3.82 13.53 11.63
CA ALA A 51 3.56 12.09 11.67
C ALA A 51 2.56 11.67 10.58
N VAL A 52 2.65 10.41 10.15
CA VAL A 52 1.64 9.84 9.24
C VAL A 52 0.29 9.86 9.98
N PRO A 53 -0.79 10.40 9.36
CA PRO A 53 -2.10 10.41 10.00
C PRO A 53 -2.56 9.00 10.39
N GLU A 54 -3.10 8.84 11.60
CA GLU A 54 -3.60 7.55 12.09
C GLU A 54 -4.87 7.07 11.35
N GLN A 55 -5.57 8.00 10.72
CA GLN A 55 -6.82 7.73 9.99
C GLN A 55 -6.64 8.09 8.50
N PRO A 56 -7.20 7.30 7.58
CA PRO A 56 -7.24 7.65 6.16
C PRO A 56 -7.92 9.01 5.94
N LEU A 57 -7.26 9.87 5.17
CA LEU A 57 -7.78 11.18 4.80
C LEU A 57 -8.75 11.02 3.63
N ARG A 58 -10.03 11.34 3.83
CA ARG A 58 -11.05 11.25 2.76
C ARG A 58 -10.77 12.15 1.55
N SER A 59 -9.99 13.21 1.74
CA SER A 59 -9.56 14.11 0.66
C SER A 59 -8.40 13.56 -0.15
N HIS A 60 -7.78 12.46 0.28
CA HIS A 60 -6.61 11.88 -0.37
C HIS A 60 -7.04 10.78 -1.35
N GLN A 61 -6.46 10.79 -2.54
CA GLN A 61 -6.63 9.73 -3.54
C GLN A 61 -5.57 8.67 -3.29
N TYR A 62 -5.95 7.59 -2.61
CA TYR A 62 -5.08 6.45 -2.40
C TYR A 62 -4.96 5.63 -3.67
N VAL A 63 -3.73 5.18 -3.98
CA VAL A 63 -3.51 4.13 -4.98
C VAL A 63 -4.01 2.82 -4.37
N LEU A 64 -4.86 2.11 -5.11
CA LEU A 64 -5.47 0.85 -4.67
C LEU A 64 -4.96 -0.29 -5.55
N GLU A 65 -4.51 -1.35 -4.91
CA GLU A 65 -4.26 -2.64 -5.56
C GLU A 65 -5.56 -3.43 -5.57
N ILE A 66 -5.95 -3.92 -6.75
CA ILE A 66 -7.13 -4.78 -6.92
C ILE A 66 -6.65 -6.22 -6.78
N ASP A 67 -7.29 -6.96 -5.88
CA ASP A 67 -6.97 -8.37 -5.58
C ASP A 67 -5.47 -8.61 -5.30
N PRO A 68 -4.89 -7.91 -4.31
CA PRO A 68 -3.47 -8.06 -4.00
C PRO A 68 -3.18 -9.47 -3.48
N CYS A 69 -2.03 -10.04 -3.87
CA CYS A 69 -1.51 -11.22 -3.20
C CYS A 69 -1.30 -10.94 -1.72
N TRP A 70 -1.70 -11.90 -0.87
CA TRP A 70 -1.54 -11.81 0.58
C TRP A 70 -0.94 -13.11 1.13
N TYR A 71 -0.24 -12.98 2.25
CA TYR A 71 0.35 -14.09 2.99
C TYR A 71 0.18 -13.84 4.48
N THR A 72 -0.12 -14.88 5.27
CA THR A 72 -0.23 -14.76 6.73
C THR A 72 0.58 -15.83 7.41
N GLU A 73 1.26 -15.46 8.48
CA GLU A 73 1.98 -16.41 9.33
C GLU A 73 1.78 -16.09 10.80
N ARG A 74 1.81 -17.15 11.63
CA ARG A 74 1.82 -17.01 13.08
C ARG A 74 3.26 -16.86 13.55
N ASN A 75 3.53 -15.82 14.32
CA ASN A 75 4.83 -15.63 14.95
C ASN A 75 4.80 -16.16 16.40
N PRO A 76 5.63 -17.15 16.78
CA PRO A 76 5.63 -17.72 18.14
C PRO A 76 5.92 -16.72 19.25
N LEU A 77 6.57 -15.59 18.95
CA LEU A 77 6.95 -14.54 19.91
C LEU A 77 5.92 -13.42 20.02
N PHE A 78 4.83 -13.48 19.25
CA PHE A 78 3.80 -12.45 19.18
C PHE A 78 2.41 -13.09 19.32
N ASP A 79 1.60 -12.60 20.25
CA ASP A 79 0.20 -13.02 20.37
C ASP A 79 -0.66 -12.37 19.28
N GLY A 80 -0.58 -12.96 18.09
CA GLY A 80 -1.31 -12.53 16.91
C GLY A 80 -0.77 -13.17 15.63
N THR A 81 -1.06 -12.52 14.51
CA THR A 81 -0.57 -12.94 13.18
C THR A 81 0.22 -11.80 12.55
N VAL A 82 1.16 -12.15 11.68
CA VAL A 82 1.70 -11.22 10.69
C VAL A 82 0.91 -11.41 9.40
N VAL A 83 0.49 -10.30 8.80
CA VAL A 83 -0.14 -10.26 7.47
C VAL A 83 0.78 -9.51 6.53
N PHE A 84 1.11 -10.11 5.39
CA PHE A 84 1.83 -9.48 4.31
C PHE A 84 0.87 -9.20 3.16
N LEU A 85 0.90 -7.96 2.66
CA LEU A 85 0.18 -7.55 1.47
C LEU A 85 1.19 -7.11 0.40
N ARG A 86 1.03 -7.62 -0.82
CA ARG A 86 1.87 -7.23 -1.96
C ARG A 86 1.31 -5.98 -2.62
N HIS A 87 2.17 -5.01 -2.87
CA HIS A 87 1.93 -3.82 -3.68
C HIS A 87 2.91 -3.80 -4.86
N THR A 88 2.42 -3.50 -6.06
CA THR A 88 3.21 -3.60 -7.31
C THR A 88 4.40 -2.65 -7.33
N GLY A 89 4.28 -1.48 -6.69
CA GLY A 89 5.34 -0.48 -6.60
C GLY A 89 6.08 -0.39 -5.26
N LEU A 90 5.68 -1.15 -4.22
CA LEU A 90 6.32 -1.08 -2.89
C LEU A 90 6.85 -2.44 -2.41
N GLY A 91 6.58 -3.52 -3.15
CA GLY A 91 6.91 -4.87 -2.73
C GLY A 91 5.95 -5.41 -1.67
N TRP A 92 6.46 -6.21 -0.73
CA TRP A 92 5.66 -6.80 0.35
C TRP A 92 5.74 -5.94 1.61
N ALA A 93 4.57 -5.54 2.13
CA ALA A 93 4.46 -4.83 3.40
C ALA A 93 3.87 -5.75 4.48
N GLY A 94 4.59 -5.91 5.59
CA GLY A 94 4.19 -6.74 6.73
C GLY A 94 3.52 -5.92 7.84
N PHE A 95 2.42 -6.46 8.38
CA PHE A 95 1.65 -5.87 9.46
C PHE A 95 1.45 -6.90 10.57
N ALA A 96 1.95 -6.60 11.77
CA ALA A 96 1.67 -7.41 12.95
C ALA A 96 0.30 -7.03 13.52
N ILE A 97 -0.63 -7.98 13.54
CA ILE A 97 -2.00 -7.78 14.01
C ILE A 97 -2.20 -8.61 15.29
N PRO A 98 -2.33 -7.96 16.45
CA PRO A 98 -2.59 -8.66 17.72
C PRO A 98 -3.92 -9.42 17.66
N THR A 99 -4.04 -10.51 18.42
CA THR A 99 -5.23 -11.38 18.44
C THR A 99 -6.54 -10.59 18.63
N GLU A 100 -6.58 -9.62 19.54
CA GLU A 100 -7.77 -8.78 19.74
C GLU A 100 -8.13 -7.95 18.49
N SER A 101 -7.13 -7.37 17.83
CA SER A 101 -7.30 -6.61 16.59
C SER A 101 -7.73 -7.49 15.42
N MET A 102 -7.30 -8.76 15.39
CA MET A 102 -7.74 -9.73 14.38
C MET A 102 -9.25 -9.96 14.46
N HIS A 103 -9.81 -10.06 15.67
CA HIS A 103 -11.25 -10.20 15.84
C HIS A 103 -12.02 -8.99 15.27
N ARG A 104 -11.53 -7.78 15.52
CA ARG A 104 -12.12 -6.55 14.97
C ARG A 104 -12.00 -6.50 13.45
N LEU A 105 -10.84 -6.85 12.89
CA LEU A 105 -10.62 -6.90 11.44
C LEU A 105 -11.57 -7.91 10.77
N LYS A 106 -11.65 -9.13 11.30
CA LYS A 106 -12.56 -10.16 10.80
C LYS A 106 -14.02 -9.67 10.84
N ALA A 107 -14.46 -9.08 11.95
CA ALA A 107 -15.81 -8.57 12.09
C ALA A 107 -16.13 -7.48 11.05
N ALA A 108 -15.20 -6.56 10.80
CA ALA A 108 -15.36 -5.52 9.78
C ALA A 108 -15.49 -6.09 8.37
N LEU A 109 -14.61 -7.04 8.00
CA LEU A 109 -14.66 -7.70 6.69
C LEU A 109 -15.97 -8.48 6.49
N SER A 110 -16.40 -9.25 7.51
CA SER A 110 -17.67 -9.98 7.46
C SER A 110 -18.88 -9.07 7.31
N ALA A 111 -18.86 -7.88 7.92
CA ALA A 111 -19.94 -6.90 7.75
C ALA A 111 -20.03 -6.37 6.31
N HIS A 112 -18.88 -6.13 5.65
CA HIS A 112 -18.84 -5.73 4.24
C HIS A 112 -19.29 -6.83 3.29
N GLU A 113 -18.90 -8.08 3.55
CA GLU A 113 -19.37 -9.24 2.79
C GLU A 113 -20.89 -9.39 2.89
N ALA A 114 -21.46 -9.30 4.10
CA ALA A 114 -22.90 -9.37 4.30
C ALA A 114 -23.65 -8.24 3.58
N ALA A 115 -23.12 -7.02 3.62
CA ALA A 115 -23.70 -5.89 2.89
C ALA A 115 -23.71 -6.12 1.36
N ALA A 116 -22.59 -6.58 0.80
CA ALA A 116 -22.49 -6.91 -0.62
C ALA A 116 -23.45 -8.03 -1.04
N GLN A 117 -23.63 -9.05 -0.19
CA GLN A 117 -24.61 -10.11 -0.42
C GLN A 117 -26.05 -9.56 -0.41
N CYS A 118 -26.41 -8.72 0.56
CA CYS A 118 -27.74 -8.10 0.60
C CYS A 118 -28.03 -7.27 -0.65
N GLU A 119 -27.07 -6.45 -1.10
CA GLU A 119 -27.19 -5.66 -2.33
C GLU A 119 -27.38 -6.55 -3.57
N ALA A 120 -26.62 -7.62 -3.69
CA ALA A 120 -26.74 -8.58 -4.78
C ALA A 120 -28.11 -9.29 -4.80
N HIS A 121 -28.64 -9.68 -3.64
CA HIS A 121 -29.97 -10.28 -3.53
C HIS A 121 -31.08 -9.30 -3.91
N ALA A 122 -30.98 -8.03 -3.46
CA ALA A 122 -31.94 -6.99 -3.82
C ALA A 122 -31.95 -6.71 -5.34
N TYR A 123 -30.76 -6.67 -5.97
CA TYR A 123 -30.66 -6.49 -7.42
C TYR A 123 -31.25 -7.68 -8.19
N ALA A 124 -30.98 -8.92 -7.76
CA ALA A 124 -31.53 -10.12 -8.39
C ALA A 124 -33.06 -10.19 -8.33
N GLN A 125 -33.69 -9.64 -7.28
CA GLN A 125 -35.15 -9.58 -7.12
C GLN A 125 -35.80 -8.42 -7.90
N ALA A 126 -35.02 -7.41 -8.30
CA ALA A 126 -35.50 -6.23 -9.02
C ALA A 126 -35.50 -6.38 -10.55
N LEU A 127 -34.93 -7.47 -11.09
CA LEU A 127 -34.99 -7.78 -12.51
C LEU A 127 -36.38 -8.37 -12.88
N PRO A 128 -37.16 -7.73 -13.77
CA PRO A 128 -38.41 -8.31 -14.24
C PRO A 128 -38.16 -9.55 -15.11
N ASN A 129 -39.00 -10.57 -14.96
CA ASN A 129 -39.03 -11.78 -15.80
C ASN A 129 -39.27 -11.46 -17.28
#